data_AF-A0A8T4YW04-F1
#
_entry.id   AF-A0A8T4YW04-F1
#
_cell.length_a   1.000
_cell.length_b   1.000
_cell.length_c   1.000
_cell.angle_alpha   90.00
_cell.angle_beta   90.00
_cell.angle_gamma   90.00
#
_symmetry.space_group_name_H-M   'P 1'
#
loop_
_entity.id
_entity.type
_entity.pdbx_description
1 polymer ?
#
loop_
_entity_poly.entity_id
_entity_poly.type
_entity_poly.pdbx_seq_one_letter_code
_entity_poly.pdbx_strand_id
1 'polypeptide(L)'
;MSSPPLEYYSRSKGSGLPYGPCDFTEETVEKEVLPGRAGNYAIGYTTPMGGFVVKIIGGSDNDLQEKLLTELDTARKRGYDRFCFKYASSPKERFEHECLNYHSFQRQLDNKEHPQPPSGTELECPDTICARFFQSGRKLS
;
A
#
# COMPACT_ATOMS: atom_id res chain seq x y z
N MET A 1 -7.65 -29.01 -24.91
CA MET A 1 -6.30 -28.52 -24.63
C MET A 1 -6.46 -27.32 -23.72
N SER A 2 -6.14 -27.51 -22.43
CA SER A 2 -6.47 -26.57 -21.36
C SER A 2 -5.63 -25.31 -21.47
N SER A 3 -6.31 -24.16 -21.43
CA SER A 3 -5.70 -22.84 -21.43
C SER A 3 -4.62 -22.71 -20.35
N PRO A 4 -3.52 -21.97 -20.62
CA PRO A 4 -2.46 -21.77 -19.65
C PRO A 4 -2.97 -20.98 -18.42
N PRO A 5 -2.34 -21.19 -17.24
CA PRO A 5 -2.80 -20.63 -15.96
C PRO A 5 -2.75 -19.10 -15.91
N LEU A 6 -3.80 -18.55 -15.31
CA LEU A 6 -4.24 -17.16 -15.20
C LEU A 6 -3.44 -16.24 -14.24
N GLU A 7 -2.21 -16.54 -13.84
CA GLU A 7 -1.53 -15.79 -12.77
C GLU A 7 -0.53 -14.72 -13.25
N TYR A 8 -0.84 -14.12 -14.39
CA TYR A 8 0.08 -13.21 -15.03
C TYR A 8 -0.65 -11.99 -15.55
N TYR A 9 -0.29 -10.85 -14.97
CA TYR A 9 -0.92 -9.55 -15.12
C TYR A 9 -2.28 -9.36 -14.42
N SER A 10 -2.26 -8.44 -13.46
CA SER A 10 -3.34 -7.47 -13.26
C SER A 10 -4.75 -8.02 -13.04
N ARG A 11 -5.07 -8.30 -11.78
CA ARG A 11 -6.31 -7.72 -11.24
C ARG A 11 -5.97 -6.69 -10.17
N SER A 12 -5.60 -5.51 -10.67
CA SER A 12 -6.02 -4.20 -10.16
C SER A 12 -7.55 -4.03 -10.05
N LYS A 13 -8.34 -5.12 -10.07
CA LYS A 13 -9.68 -5.13 -9.51
C LYS A 13 -9.70 -5.37 -7.99
N GLY A 14 -8.55 -5.67 -7.37
CA GLY A 14 -8.48 -5.95 -5.93
C GLY A 14 -7.55 -5.05 -5.09
N SER A 15 -6.47 -4.49 -5.65
CA SER A 15 -5.54 -3.63 -4.86
C SER A 15 -6.03 -2.19 -4.68
N GLY A 16 -7.03 -1.76 -5.45
CA GLY A 16 -7.58 -0.39 -5.37
C GLY A 16 -6.58 0.74 -5.66
N LEU A 17 -5.35 0.47 -6.10
CA LEU A 17 -4.33 1.48 -6.46
C LEU A 17 -4.28 1.63 -7.99
N PRO A 18 -4.85 2.71 -8.58
CA PRO A 18 -5.03 2.82 -10.02
C PRO A 18 -3.81 3.39 -10.75
N TYR A 19 -2.85 4.01 -10.04
CA TYR A 19 -1.67 4.64 -10.65
C TYR A 19 -0.43 3.76 -10.46
N GLY A 20 0.27 3.42 -11.56
CA GLY A 20 1.46 2.58 -11.57
C GLY A 20 1.22 1.16 -12.13
N PRO A 21 2.25 0.29 -12.10
CA PRO A 21 3.53 0.47 -11.42
C PRO A 21 4.47 1.45 -12.15
N CYS A 22 4.98 2.44 -11.42
CA CYS A 22 5.98 3.41 -11.88
C CYS A 22 7.38 3.00 -11.39
N ASP A 23 8.45 3.44 -12.07
CA ASP A 23 9.83 3.30 -11.55
C ASP A 23 9.94 4.01 -10.20
N PHE A 24 10.48 3.36 -9.17
CA PHE A 24 10.60 3.96 -7.84
C PHE A 24 11.91 4.74 -7.68
N THR A 25 11.90 5.95 -8.22
CA THR A 25 13.00 6.94 -8.12
C THR A 25 12.45 8.27 -7.60
N GLU A 26 13.32 9.12 -7.07
CA GLU A 26 12.97 10.48 -6.62
C GLU A 26 12.29 11.28 -7.75
N GLU A 27 12.91 11.33 -8.94
CA GLU A 27 12.37 12.03 -10.11
C GLU A 27 10.97 11.52 -10.49
N THR A 28 10.76 10.21 -10.53
CA THR A 28 9.46 9.64 -10.88
C THR A 28 8.41 9.94 -9.81
N VAL A 29 8.78 9.91 -8.52
CA VAL A 29 7.85 10.23 -7.43
C VAL A 29 7.41 11.69 -7.50
N GLU A 30 8.36 12.61 -7.68
CA GLU A 30 8.07 14.05 -7.79
C GLU A 30 7.21 14.39 -9.01
N LYS A 31 7.44 13.67 -10.12
CA LYS A 31 6.69 13.86 -11.36
C LYS A 31 5.27 13.30 -11.31
N GLU A 32 5.09 12.08 -10.78
CA GLU A 32 3.82 11.35 -10.88
C GLU A 32 2.89 11.59 -9.67
N VAL A 33 3.44 11.96 -8.51
CA VAL A 33 2.68 12.16 -7.27
C VAL A 33 2.68 13.65 -6.92
N LEU A 34 1.50 14.21 -6.68
CA LEU A 34 1.34 15.61 -6.31
C LEU A 34 1.64 15.80 -4.81
N PRO A 35 2.37 16.86 -4.42
CA PRO A 35 2.63 17.17 -3.02
C PRO A 35 1.36 17.60 -2.28
N GLY A 36 1.36 17.46 -0.95
CA GLY A 36 0.26 17.87 -0.07
C GLY A 36 -1.05 17.10 -0.25
N ARG A 37 -0.98 15.87 -0.77
CA ARG A 37 -2.14 15.01 -1.00
C ARG A 37 -2.08 13.77 -0.12
N ALA A 38 -3.19 13.47 0.57
CA ALA A 38 -3.38 12.21 1.29
C ALA A 38 -3.54 11.03 0.31
N GLY A 39 -3.12 9.83 0.74
CA GLY A 39 -3.34 8.63 -0.06
C GLY A 39 -2.62 7.39 0.45
N ASN A 40 -2.61 6.36 -0.41
CA ASN A 40 -2.03 5.04 -0.15
C ASN A 40 -1.01 4.70 -1.23
N TYR A 41 -0.06 3.84 -0.89
CA TYR A 41 0.92 3.33 -1.81
C TYR A 41 1.21 1.84 -1.59
N ALA A 42 1.75 1.23 -2.64
CA ALA A 42 2.37 -0.09 -2.62
C ALA A 42 3.76 0.03 -3.24
N ILE A 43 4.79 -0.53 -2.60
CA ILE A 43 6.16 -0.61 -3.14
C ILE A 43 6.53 -2.09 -3.30
N GLY A 44 7.31 -2.40 -4.33
CA GLY A 44 7.72 -3.76 -4.63
C GLY A 44 8.65 -3.82 -5.83
N TYR A 45 8.65 -4.95 -6.52
CA TYR A 45 9.45 -5.16 -7.72
C TYR A 45 8.64 -5.87 -8.81
N THR A 46 9.09 -5.75 -10.05
CA THR A 46 8.50 -6.50 -11.18
C THR A 46 9.29 -7.80 -11.40
N THR A 47 8.60 -8.94 -11.48
CA THR A 47 9.24 -10.20 -11.86
C THR A 47 9.75 -10.12 -13.30
N PRO A 48 10.70 -10.98 -13.73
CA PRO A 48 11.05 -11.10 -15.15
C PRO A 48 9.81 -11.40 -16.01
N MET A 49 8.82 -12.01 -15.36
CA MET A 49 7.52 -12.31 -15.90
C MET A 49 6.89 -10.94 -16.38
N GLY A 50 6.85 -9.97 -15.47
CA GLY A 50 6.10 -8.72 -15.61
C GLY A 50 5.03 -8.56 -14.53
N GLY A 51 5.00 -9.47 -13.55
CA GLY A 51 4.11 -9.37 -12.39
C GLY A 51 4.69 -8.45 -11.33
N PHE A 52 3.88 -7.52 -10.82
CA PHE A 52 4.27 -6.65 -9.71
C PHE A 52 4.10 -7.38 -8.36
N VAL A 53 5.20 -7.59 -7.65
CA VAL A 53 5.23 -8.24 -6.34
C VAL A 53 5.28 -7.17 -5.26
N VAL A 54 4.15 -6.96 -4.58
CA VAL A 54 4.01 -6.00 -3.48
C VAL A 54 4.76 -6.48 -2.25
N LYS A 55 5.57 -5.59 -1.68
CA LYS A 55 6.39 -5.85 -0.49
C LYS A 55 6.19 -4.85 0.63
N ILE A 56 5.75 -3.63 0.33
CA ILE A 56 5.42 -2.63 1.34
C ILE A 56 4.05 -2.04 0.98
N ILE A 57 3.17 -1.92 1.98
CA ILE A 57 1.92 -1.15 1.90
C ILE A 57 1.98 -0.02 2.90
N GLY A 58 1.58 1.18 2.52
CA GLY A 58 1.45 2.28 3.46
C GLY A 58 0.51 3.36 2.98
N GLY A 59 0.44 4.44 3.75
CA GLY A 59 -0.29 5.64 3.39
C GLY A 59 0.24 6.87 4.10
N SER A 60 -0.32 8.01 3.72
CA SER A 60 -0.06 9.31 4.33
C SER A 60 -1.36 10.09 4.42
N ASP A 61 -1.59 10.74 5.56
CA ASP A 61 -2.75 11.61 5.78
C ASP A 61 -2.56 13.01 5.20
N ASN A 62 -1.33 13.45 4.98
CA ASN A 62 -1.02 14.83 4.62
C ASN A 62 -0.27 14.94 3.30
N ASP A 63 0.82 14.17 3.14
CA ASP A 63 1.67 14.23 1.95
C ASP A 63 2.16 12.84 1.55
N LEU A 64 1.57 12.30 0.48
CA LEU A 64 1.93 11.01 -0.08
C LEU A 64 3.27 11.05 -0.83
N GLN A 65 3.60 12.19 -1.44
CA GLN A 65 4.86 12.36 -2.17
C GLN A 65 6.01 12.31 -1.18
N GLU A 66 5.97 13.14 -0.12
CA GLU A 66 6.97 13.14 0.95
C GLU A 66 7.12 11.75 1.55
N LYS A 67 6.00 11.07 1.85
CA LYS A 67 6.04 9.73 2.43
C LYS A 67 6.73 8.72 1.49
N LEU A 68 6.44 8.73 0.21
CA LEU A 68 7.12 7.87 -0.78
C LEU A 68 8.62 8.17 -0.86
N LEU A 69 9.01 9.45 -0.84
CA LEU A 69 10.42 9.84 -0.84
C LEU A 69 11.16 9.27 0.38
N THR A 70 10.53 9.25 1.56
CA THR A 70 11.15 8.63 2.76
C THR A 70 11.39 7.12 2.64
N GLU A 71 10.63 6.43 1.79
CA GLU A 71 10.74 4.98 1.60
C GLU A 71 11.80 4.58 0.55
N LEU A 72 12.33 5.53 -0.23
CA LEU A 72 13.27 5.26 -1.33
C LEU A 72 14.53 4.50 -0.88
N ASP A 73 15.16 4.92 0.21
CA ASP A 73 16.38 4.26 0.71
C ASP A 73 16.09 2.82 1.16
N THR A 74 15.00 2.61 1.90
CA THR A 74 14.53 1.28 2.32
C THR A 74 14.25 0.38 1.12
N ALA A 75 13.54 0.90 0.12
CA ALA A 75 13.20 0.16 -1.09
C ALA A 75 14.43 -0.20 -1.90
N ARG A 76 15.35 0.75 -2.11
CA ARG A 76 16.62 0.51 -2.82
C ARG A 76 17.45 -0.57 -2.16
N LYS A 77 17.61 -0.53 -0.82
CA LYS A 77 18.33 -1.57 -0.06
C LYS A 77 17.73 -2.96 -0.19
N ARG A 78 16.43 -3.04 -0.45
CA ARG A 78 15.69 -4.31 -0.64
C ARG A 78 15.50 -4.70 -2.11
N GLY A 79 15.99 -3.90 -3.06
CA GLY A 79 15.83 -4.15 -4.49
C GLY A 79 14.40 -3.95 -4.99
N TYR A 80 13.63 -3.06 -4.35
CA TYR A 80 12.27 -2.71 -4.78
C TYR A 80 12.35 -1.49 -5.69
N ASP A 81 12.00 -1.69 -6.95
CA ASP A 81 12.17 -0.72 -8.04
C ASP A 81 10.85 -0.17 -8.56
N ARG A 82 9.71 -0.54 -7.95
CA ARG A 82 8.37 -0.18 -8.42
C ARG A 82 7.47 0.33 -7.32
N PHE A 83 6.61 1.29 -7.65
CA PHE A 83 5.53 1.70 -6.77
C PHE A 83 4.20 1.93 -7.52
N CYS A 84 3.10 1.70 -6.81
CA CYS A 84 1.75 2.12 -7.20
C CYS A 84 1.16 3.02 -6.12
N PHE A 85 0.20 3.87 -6.47
CA PHE A 85 -0.44 4.75 -5.51
C PHE A 85 -1.91 5.07 -5.84
N LYS A 86 -2.60 5.68 -4.86
CA LYS A 86 -3.94 6.24 -4.97
C LYS A 86 -4.08 7.42 -4.01
N TYR A 87 -4.70 8.51 -4.44
CA TYR A 87 -5.16 9.55 -3.53
C TYR A 87 -6.41 9.14 -2.77
N ALA A 88 -6.48 9.49 -1.49
CA ALA A 88 -7.66 9.32 -0.67
C ALA A 88 -8.48 10.62 -0.63
N SER A 89 -9.81 10.47 -0.64
CA SER A 89 -10.74 11.60 -0.54
C SER A 89 -11.08 11.92 0.91
N SER A 90 -10.72 11.05 1.86
CA SER A 90 -10.91 11.24 3.29
C SER A 90 -9.91 10.40 4.11
N PRO A 91 -9.64 10.77 5.38
CA PRO A 91 -8.83 9.95 6.29
C PRO A 91 -9.40 8.53 6.48
N LYS A 92 -10.73 8.40 6.46
CA LYS A 92 -11.41 7.10 6.51
C LYS A 92 -11.07 6.24 5.30
N GLU A 93 -11.22 6.78 4.09
CA GLU A 93 -10.89 6.06 2.86
C GLU A 93 -9.41 5.65 2.84
N ARG A 94 -8.50 6.53 3.26
CA ARG A 94 -7.07 6.25 3.36
C ARG A 94 -6.83 5.02 4.25
N PHE A 95 -7.37 5.05 5.46
CA PHE A 95 -7.18 3.98 6.43
C PHE A 95 -7.80 2.65 6.01
N GLU A 96 -9.04 2.68 5.51
CA GLU A 96 -9.75 1.47 5.08
C GLU A 96 -9.03 0.81 3.89
N HIS A 97 -8.58 1.58 2.89
CA HIS A 97 -7.83 1.02 1.76
C HIS A 97 -6.45 0.51 2.17
N GLU A 98 -5.76 1.18 3.09
CA GLU A 98 -4.51 0.69 3.64
C GLU A 98 -4.69 -0.68 4.31
N CYS A 99 -5.74 -0.82 5.13
CA CYS A 99 -6.09 -2.09 5.79
C CYS A 99 -6.42 -3.19 4.79
N LEU A 100 -7.27 -2.90 3.80
CA LEU A 100 -7.65 -3.89 2.78
C LEU A 100 -6.43 -4.38 1.99
N ASN A 101 -5.53 -3.47 1.63
CA ASN A 101 -4.27 -3.81 0.96
C ASN A 101 -3.34 -4.61 1.87
N TYR A 102 -3.16 -4.17 3.11
CA TYR A 102 -2.36 -4.89 4.09
C TYR A 102 -2.85 -6.34 4.23
N HIS A 103 -4.14 -6.56 4.48
CA HIS A 103 -4.69 -7.91 4.67
C HIS A 103 -4.64 -8.77 3.41
N SER A 104 -4.74 -8.17 2.23
CA SER A 104 -4.58 -8.86 0.95
C SER A 104 -3.15 -9.38 0.74
N PHE A 105 -2.14 -8.66 1.22
CA PHE A 105 -0.73 -8.97 0.96
C PHE A 105 0.08 -9.39 2.20
N GLN A 106 -0.49 -9.39 3.41
CA GLN A 106 0.23 -9.51 4.70
C GLN A 106 1.24 -10.68 4.80
N ARG A 107 0.96 -11.79 4.10
CA ARG A 107 1.84 -12.97 4.08
C ARG A 107 3.18 -12.70 3.39
N GLN A 108 3.22 -11.77 2.45
CA GLN A 108 4.40 -11.46 1.63
C GLN A 108 5.01 -10.07 1.90
N LEU A 109 4.34 -9.22 2.68
CA LEU A 109 4.85 -7.89 3.05
C LEU A 109 6.09 -7.98 3.93
N ASP A 110 6.99 -7.03 3.79
CA ASP A 110 8.15 -6.87 4.65
C ASP A 110 7.84 -5.91 5.81
N ASN A 111 6.90 -4.96 5.64
CA ASN A 111 6.37 -4.18 6.75
C ASN A 111 5.18 -4.91 7.41
N LYS A 112 5.37 -5.37 8.65
CA LYS A 112 4.41 -6.23 9.37
C LYS A 112 3.48 -5.48 10.31
N GLU A 113 3.67 -4.18 10.46
CA GLU A 113 2.84 -3.37 11.32
C GLU A 113 1.49 -3.14 10.65
N HIS A 114 0.41 -3.52 11.34
CA HIS A 114 -0.94 -3.26 10.84
C HIS A 114 -1.19 -1.74 10.77
N PRO A 115 -1.90 -1.23 9.74
CA PRO A 115 -2.24 0.18 9.62
C PRO A 115 -2.90 0.75 10.87
N GLN A 116 -2.56 2.00 11.22
CA GLN A 116 -3.18 2.70 12.33
C GLN A 116 -4.31 3.61 11.83
N PRO A 117 -5.43 3.69 12.57
CA PRO A 117 -6.46 4.66 12.28
C PRO A 117 -5.90 6.08 12.44
N PRO A 118 -6.46 7.08 11.74
CA PRO A 118 -6.09 8.48 11.94
C PRO A 118 -6.27 8.88 13.40
N SER A 119 -5.36 9.70 13.93
CA SER A 119 -5.40 10.15 15.32
C SER A 119 -6.73 10.83 15.65
N GLY A 120 -7.27 10.54 16.84
CA GLY A 120 -8.54 11.12 17.28
C GLY A 120 -9.79 10.51 16.64
N THR A 121 -9.66 9.40 15.90
CA THR A 121 -10.81 8.67 15.34
C THR A 121 -11.04 7.34 16.05
N GLU A 122 -12.28 6.86 16.02
CA GLU A 122 -12.66 5.53 16.49
C GLU A 122 -12.81 4.53 15.33
N LEU A 123 -12.15 4.81 14.19
CA LEU A 123 -12.25 3.96 13.02
C LEU A 123 -11.66 2.57 13.28
N GLU A 124 -12.45 1.55 12.97
CA GLU A 124 -12.05 0.15 13.08
C GLU A 124 -11.61 -0.39 11.71
N CYS A 125 -10.74 -1.41 11.75
CA CYS A 125 -10.29 -2.10 10.55
C CYS A 125 -11.50 -2.72 9.83
N PRO A 126 -11.61 -2.58 8.49
CA PRO A 126 -12.69 -3.21 7.73
C PRO A 126 -12.62 -4.75 7.73
N ASP A 127 -11.46 -5.35 8.05
CA ASP A 127 -11.37 -6.80 8.29
C ASP A 127 -11.96 -7.12 9.67
N THR A 128 -13.15 -7.75 9.67
CA THR A 128 -13.91 -8.01 10.89
C THR A 128 -13.20 -8.93 11.90
N ILE A 129 -12.29 -9.80 11.44
CA ILE A 129 -11.49 -10.65 12.33
C ILE A 129 -10.40 -9.79 12.98
N CYS A 130 -9.74 -8.95 12.18
CA CYS A 130 -8.73 -8.01 12.67
C CYS A 130 -9.31 -7.03 13.69
N ALA A 131 -10.44 -6.39 13.37
CA ALA A 131 -11.12 -5.44 14.25
C ALA A 131 -11.43 -6.07 15.62
N ARG A 132 -12.01 -7.27 15.62
CA ARG A 132 -12.45 -7.95 16.84
C ARG A 132 -11.30 -8.41 17.74
N PHE A 133 -10.22 -8.94 17.18
CA PHE A 133 -9.20 -9.62 17.97
C PHE A 133 -7.90 -8.83 18.15
N PHE A 134 -7.57 -7.93 17.22
CA PHE A 134 -6.24 -7.30 17.17
C PHE A 134 -6.26 -5.79 17.45
N GLN A 135 -7.38 -5.11 17.20
CA GLN A 135 -7.53 -3.69 17.58
C GLN A 135 -8.12 -3.51 18.97
N SER A 136 -8.99 -4.41 19.43
CA SER A 136 -9.56 -4.41 20.79
C SER A 136 -8.51 -4.47 21.90
N GLY A 137 -7.39 -5.18 21.67
CA GLY A 137 -6.30 -5.31 22.64
C GLY A 137 -5.40 -4.08 22.78
N ARG A 138 -5.48 -3.12 21.85
CA ARG A 138 -4.68 -1.87 21.88
C ARG A 138 -5.40 -0.69 22.55
N LYS A 139 -6.68 -0.84 22.88
CA LYS A 139 -7.46 0.16 23.67
C LYS A 139 -7.22 0.05 25.18
N LEU A 140 -6.38 -0.88 25.65
CA LEU A 140 -6.12 -1.16 27.06
C LEU A 140 -4.66 -0.90 27.51
N SER A 141 -3.84 -0.22 26.70
CA SER A 141 -2.47 0.18 27.06
C SER A 141 -2.36 1.68 27.25
#